data_AF-A0A348P372-F1
#
_entry.id   AF-A0A348P372-F1
#
_cell.length_a   1.000
_cell.length_b   1.000
_cell.length_c   1.000
_cell.angle_alpha   90.00
_cell.angle_beta   90.00
_cell.angle_gamma   90.00
#
_symmetry.space_group_name_H-M   'P 1'
#
loop_
_entity.id
_entity.type
_entity.pdbx_description
1 polymer ?
#
loop_
_entity_poly.entity_id
_entity_poly.type
_entity_poly.pdbx_seq_one_letter_code
_entity_poly.pdbx_strand_id
1 'polypeptide(L)'
;MNALKNLGRVYEKTDEDKVAGIAKKIIFQILHFLFGLLLSSVNTSGSFSPLGVAFCASAGQKYLISACFGSAAGYILTQDSPSALKYIAAILCSAVLISLAEHFEKIKKFRLLPSCTAFFMLFLTSMAVLFAGEVKFNSFAVYVGEASAGFIAAYLFGSSYDSIKLFEKNKSFAQRDIVIIILSLACLLVSVDGIAVSGVSPARIIMLYVVLLSGYLVREGGAAFTGAGTGIIFALSGEGPAIFGLYSAAGLAAALFSFLSRYWYAFSFFITYIMGYALLQMGTDKAYLIIEAAVSTLVFCALPEKMYEALKRYLIYNTEPVWTSSGRQAVLSRLKSASAAVEDVSFCMNAASDMLKENFGTQTVGFYSRVRDEVCRGCRLNNICWNKNFSDCKKAFDEMSETLNSNKKLCEENMPQYISGCCIKQKQLSDSFNSNYLGFAYSRYAGDKIEKIRQLTGEQFGSVGALLSEISVEFADGIYFDEGISEKIDEALINEYSVKAESVSCTRDKSGHLKIDILLNEKPKKLNEQEFHSLMEGLCLTKLSRPIVSKNEKSITVTLCEQTLYRVEASASRTSAYGDSLCGDSYEGFYDGKGNYTVVLSDGMGTGLRAAVDSSLTAVMTARLLKSG
;
A
#
# COMPACT_ATOMS: atom_id res chain seq x y z
N MET A 1 -57.79 3.52 16.38
CA MET A 1 -57.75 2.19 15.72
C MET A 1 -56.48 1.95 14.88
N ASN A 2 -56.02 2.88 14.05
CA ASN A 2 -54.80 2.67 13.23
C ASN A 2 -53.49 2.60 14.03
N ALA A 3 -53.38 3.31 15.15
CA ALA A 3 -52.20 3.23 16.04
C ALA A 3 -52.06 1.85 16.73
N LEU A 4 -53.17 1.23 17.12
CA LEU A 4 -53.17 -0.12 17.73
C LEU A 4 -52.83 -1.22 16.72
N LYS A 5 -53.26 -1.09 15.45
CA LYS A 5 -52.85 -2.00 14.36
C LYS A 5 -51.37 -1.88 14.01
N ASN A 6 -50.80 -0.68 14.09
CA ASN A 6 -49.35 -0.48 13.88
C ASN A 6 -48.52 -1.01 15.05
N LEU A 7 -48.97 -0.84 16.29
CA LEU A 7 -48.32 -1.44 17.46
C LEU A 7 -48.36 -2.97 17.40
N GLY A 8 -49.49 -3.56 16.99
CA GLY A 8 -49.61 -5.02 16.79
C GLY A 8 -48.66 -5.56 15.73
N ARG A 9 -48.53 -4.89 14.57
CA ARG A 9 -47.56 -5.26 13.52
C ARG A 9 -46.10 -5.13 13.94
N VAL A 10 -45.77 -4.12 14.76
CA VAL A 10 -44.41 -3.96 15.31
C VAL A 10 -44.11 -5.04 16.35
N TYR A 11 -45.11 -5.46 17.14
CA TYR A 11 -44.99 -6.56 18.10
C TYR A 11 -44.86 -7.93 17.39
N GLU A 12 -45.68 -8.21 16.38
CA GLU A 12 -45.56 -9.43 15.56
C GLU A 12 -44.19 -9.52 14.87
N LYS A 13 -43.70 -8.43 14.29
CA LYS A 13 -42.41 -8.41 13.60
C LYS A 13 -41.23 -8.59 14.57
N THR A 14 -41.32 -8.06 15.79
CA THR A 14 -40.30 -8.25 16.82
C THR A 14 -40.32 -9.65 17.44
N ASP A 15 -41.47 -10.32 17.50
CA ASP A 15 -41.53 -11.73 17.88
C ASP A 15 -41.08 -12.67 16.75
N GLU A 16 -41.38 -12.37 15.48
CA GLU A 16 -40.83 -13.10 14.34
C GLU A 16 -39.29 -13.04 14.29
N ASP A 17 -38.70 -11.86 14.52
CA ASP A 17 -37.24 -11.69 14.57
C ASP A 17 -36.60 -12.43 15.76
N LYS A 18 -37.29 -12.50 16.91
CA LYS A 18 -36.86 -13.28 18.08
C LYS A 18 -36.97 -14.78 17.84
N VAL A 19 -38.07 -15.23 17.24
CA VAL A 19 -38.29 -16.65 16.88
C VAL A 19 -37.27 -17.09 15.84
N ALA A 20 -36.99 -16.27 14.82
CA ALA A 20 -35.93 -16.52 13.84
C ALA A 20 -34.54 -16.60 14.50
N GLY A 21 -34.27 -15.72 15.48
CA GLY A 21 -33.02 -15.75 16.26
C GLY A 21 -32.87 -17.01 17.13
N ILE A 22 -33.96 -17.50 17.72
CA ILE A 22 -33.98 -18.74 18.52
C ILE A 22 -33.83 -19.97 17.61
N ALA A 23 -34.56 -20.02 16.50
CA ALA A 23 -34.46 -21.09 15.51
C ALA A 23 -33.03 -21.21 14.95
N LYS A 24 -32.39 -20.08 14.61
CA LYS A 24 -30.99 -20.04 14.18
C LYS A 24 -30.05 -20.65 15.23
N LYS A 25 -30.21 -20.31 16.52
CA LYS A 25 -29.40 -20.89 17.61
C LYS A 25 -29.59 -22.39 17.76
N ILE A 26 -30.83 -22.88 17.66
CA ILE A 26 -31.15 -24.31 17.74
C ILE A 26 -30.51 -25.06 16.57
N ILE A 27 -30.60 -24.53 15.34
CA ILE A 27 -29.96 -25.12 14.16
C ILE A 27 -28.45 -25.22 14.35
N PHE A 28 -27.80 -24.15 14.84
CA PHE A 28 -26.36 -24.20 15.12
C PHE A 28 -26.01 -25.22 16.20
N GLN A 29 -26.82 -25.37 17.26
CA GLN A 29 -26.60 -26.40 18.27
C GLN A 29 -26.70 -27.81 17.69
N ILE A 30 -27.71 -28.08 16.86
CA ILE A 30 -27.88 -29.38 16.18
C ILE A 30 -26.69 -29.66 15.25
N LEU A 31 -26.23 -28.67 14.51
CA LEU A 31 -25.05 -28.82 13.63
C LEU A 31 -23.78 -29.15 14.43
N HIS A 32 -23.55 -28.50 15.58
CA HIS A 32 -22.38 -28.80 16.42
C HIS A 32 -22.48 -30.19 17.07
N PHE A 33 -23.69 -30.66 17.40
CA PHE A 33 -23.89 -32.04 17.84
C PHE A 33 -23.51 -33.03 16.72
N LEU A 34 -24.00 -32.79 15.51
CA LEU A 34 -23.76 -33.67 14.37
C LEU A 34 -22.28 -33.68 13.93
N PHE A 35 -21.62 -32.52 13.92
CA PHE A 35 -20.18 -32.44 13.67
C PHE A 35 -19.36 -33.12 14.77
N GLY A 36 -19.76 -32.97 16.04
CA GLY A 36 -19.13 -33.66 17.15
C GLY A 36 -19.22 -35.18 16.99
N LEU A 37 -20.39 -35.70 16.60
CA LEU A 37 -20.66 -37.12 16.37
C LEU A 37 -19.82 -37.67 15.22
N LEU A 38 -19.82 -36.99 14.06
CA LEU A 38 -19.05 -37.42 12.89
C LEU A 38 -17.54 -37.40 13.16
N LEU A 39 -17.00 -36.33 13.75
CA LEU A 39 -15.56 -36.24 13.99
C LEU A 39 -15.07 -37.30 14.99
N SER A 40 -15.90 -37.71 15.96
CA SER A 40 -15.58 -38.83 16.85
C SER A 40 -15.74 -40.22 16.23
N SER A 41 -16.44 -40.34 15.09
CA SER A 41 -16.66 -41.63 14.42
C SER A 41 -15.46 -42.07 13.60
N VAL A 42 -14.51 -41.18 13.30
CA VAL A 42 -13.27 -41.51 12.57
C VAL A 42 -12.40 -42.41 13.46
N ASN A 43 -12.24 -43.66 13.07
CA ASN A 43 -11.40 -44.63 13.78
C ASN A 43 -10.17 -44.98 12.94
N THR A 44 -8.97 -44.62 13.41
CA THR A 44 -7.71 -44.98 12.75
C THR A 44 -7.34 -46.42 13.10
N SER A 45 -7.77 -47.39 12.27
CA SER A 45 -7.38 -48.81 12.38
C SER A 45 -7.42 -49.36 13.82
N GLY A 46 -8.46 -49.01 14.58
CA GLY A 46 -8.73 -49.51 15.94
C GLY A 46 -7.83 -48.95 17.05
N SER A 47 -6.98 -47.94 16.78
CA SER A 47 -5.98 -47.53 17.75
C SER A 47 -6.20 -46.11 18.32
N PHE A 48 -6.56 -45.10 17.51
CA PHE A 48 -6.69 -43.72 17.99
C PHE A 48 -7.79 -42.90 17.28
N SER A 49 -8.40 -41.92 17.97
CA SER A 49 -9.42 -41.02 17.41
C SER A 49 -9.41 -39.63 18.08
N PRO A 50 -8.46 -38.75 17.70
CA PRO A 50 -8.24 -37.47 18.39
C PRO A 50 -9.21 -36.34 17.96
N LEU A 51 -9.93 -36.50 16.85
CA LEU A 51 -10.70 -35.42 16.21
C LEU A 51 -11.91 -34.95 17.03
N GLY A 52 -12.63 -35.86 17.69
CA GLY A 52 -13.78 -35.52 18.54
C GLY A 52 -13.40 -34.65 19.74
N VAL A 53 -12.32 -35.02 20.45
CA VAL A 53 -11.77 -34.22 21.56
C VAL A 53 -11.29 -32.86 21.07
N ALA A 54 -10.61 -32.81 19.92
CA ALA A 54 -10.14 -31.56 19.32
C ALA A 54 -11.28 -30.61 18.91
N PHE A 55 -12.40 -31.14 18.42
CA PHE A 55 -13.60 -30.37 18.10
C PHE A 55 -14.28 -29.82 19.36
N CYS A 56 -14.42 -30.64 20.40
CA CYS A 56 -14.93 -30.19 21.70
C CYS A 56 -14.07 -29.07 22.27
N ALA A 57 -12.74 -29.18 22.13
CA ALA A 57 -11.81 -28.19 22.65
C ALA A 57 -11.87 -26.83 21.94
N SER A 58 -12.30 -26.82 20.68
CA SER A 58 -12.40 -25.62 19.84
C SER A 58 -13.82 -25.04 19.79
N ALA A 59 -14.83 -25.78 20.25
CA ALA A 59 -16.20 -25.31 20.35
C ALA A 59 -16.30 -24.19 21.40
N GLY A 60 -16.77 -23.02 20.99
CA GLY A 60 -17.01 -21.90 21.93
C GLY A 60 -18.08 -22.25 22.98
N GLN A 61 -18.06 -21.58 24.14
CA GLN A 61 -18.94 -21.84 25.30
C GLN A 61 -20.41 -22.08 24.96
N LYS A 62 -20.94 -21.32 23.99
CA LYS A 62 -22.35 -21.37 23.57
C LYS A 62 -22.77 -22.72 22.97
N TYR A 63 -21.83 -23.46 22.39
CA TYR A 63 -22.09 -24.73 21.68
C TYR A 63 -21.31 -25.91 22.27
N LEU A 64 -20.49 -25.68 23.31
CA LEU A 64 -19.63 -26.66 23.96
C LEU A 64 -20.39 -27.92 24.40
N ILE A 65 -21.53 -27.74 25.09
CA ILE A 65 -22.34 -28.86 25.62
C ILE A 65 -22.85 -29.74 24.47
N SER A 66 -23.31 -29.12 23.38
CA SER A 66 -23.82 -29.83 22.21
C SER A 66 -22.73 -30.64 21.52
N ALA A 67 -21.55 -30.03 21.35
CA ALA A 67 -20.37 -30.70 20.78
C ALA A 67 -19.92 -31.88 21.65
N CYS A 68 -19.89 -31.71 22.99
CA CYS A 68 -19.49 -32.77 23.92
C CYS A 68 -20.44 -33.97 23.89
N PHE A 69 -21.76 -33.74 23.90
CA PHE A 69 -22.74 -34.83 23.79
C PHE A 69 -22.66 -35.53 22.44
N GLY A 70 -22.48 -34.77 21.36
CA GLY A 70 -22.30 -35.32 20.01
C GLY A 70 -21.08 -36.23 19.94
N SER A 71 -19.92 -35.74 20.38
CA SER A 71 -18.68 -36.53 20.37
C SER A 71 -18.71 -37.71 21.33
N ALA A 72 -19.33 -37.59 22.51
CA ALA A 72 -19.52 -38.73 23.40
C ALA A 72 -20.39 -39.81 22.76
N ALA A 73 -21.49 -39.43 22.09
CA ALA A 73 -22.35 -40.36 21.37
C ALA A 73 -21.59 -41.06 20.23
N GLY A 74 -20.79 -40.33 19.44
CA GLY A 74 -20.02 -40.96 18.36
C GLY A 74 -18.93 -41.90 18.87
N TYR A 75 -18.22 -41.57 19.96
CA TYR A 75 -17.26 -42.50 20.57
C TYR A 75 -17.90 -43.78 21.09
N ILE A 76 -19.11 -43.71 21.67
CA ILE A 76 -19.86 -44.89 22.14
C ILE A 76 -20.27 -45.79 20.97
N LEU A 77 -20.60 -45.19 19.81
CA LEU A 77 -21.07 -45.93 18.64
C LEU A 77 -19.95 -46.62 17.86
N THR A 78 -18.72 -46.08 17.87
CA THR A 78 -17.63 -46.52 16.97
C THR A 78 -16.45 -47.19 17.66
N GLN A 79 -16.23 -46.95 18.96
CA GLN A 79 -15.04 -47.42 19.66
C GLN A 79 -15.37 -48.56 20.65
N ASP A 80 -14.37 -49.40 20.90
CA ASP A 80 -14.44 -50.41 21.95
C ASP A 80 -14.59 -49.76 23.34
N SER A 81 -15.25 -50.47 24.27
CA SER A 81 -15.57 -49.98 25.62
C SER A 81 -14.41 -49.28 26.37
N PRO A 82 -13.16 -49.79 26.43
CA PRO A 82 -12.07 -49.11 27.13
C PRO A 82 -11.57 -47.86 26.40
N SER A 83 -11.51 -47.90 25.07
CA SER A 83 -11.10 -46.76 24.23
C SER A 83 -12.14 -45.65 24.27
N ALA A 84 -13.43 -45.98 24.20
CA ALA A 84 -14.52 -45.03 24.35
C ALA A 84 -14.45 -44.29 25.69
N LEU A 85 -14.18 -45.02 26.79
CA LEU A 85 -14.11 -44.44 28.14
C LEU A 85 -12.94 -43.45 28.28
N LYS A 86 -11.77 -43.76 27.68
CA LYS A 86 -10.63 -42.83 27.58
C LYS A 86 -11.02 -41.50 26.91
N TYR A 87 -11.67 -41.55 25.75
CA TYR A 87 -12.05 -40.33 25.02
C TYR A 87 -13.16 -39.55 25.69
N ILE A 88 -14.14 -40.22 26.31
CA ILE A 88 -15.19 -39.55 27.07
C ILE A 88 -14.58 -38.81 28.27
N ALA A 89 -13.63 -39.42 28.98
CA ALA A 89 -12.88 -38.74 30.04
C ALA A 89 -12.11 -37.52 29.51
N ALA A 90 -11.47 -37.65 28.34
CA ALA A 90 -10.78 -36.53 27.70
C ALA A 90 -11.74 -35.37 27.32
N ILE A 91 -12.94 -35.68 26.78
CA ILE A 91 -13.97 -34.68 26.47
C ILE A 91 -14.40 -33.95 27.75
N LEU A 92 -14.81 -34.69 28.79
CA LEU A 92 -15.32 -34.10 30.03
C LEU A 92 -14.29 -33.16 30.65
N CYS A 93 -13.05 -33.61 30.77
CA CYS A 93 -12.02 -32.80 31.37
C CYS A 93 -11.61 -31.62 30.46
N SER A 94 -11.66 -31.76 29.13
CA SER A 94 -11.47 -30.62 28.20
C SER A 94 -12.56 -29.56 28.35
N ALA A 95 -13.82 -29.97 28.49
CA ALA A 95 -14.96 -29.08 28.68
C ALA A 95 -14.87 -28.30 30.00
N VAL A 96 -14.45 -28.97 31.07
CA VAL A 96 -14.20 -28.33 32.38
C VAL A 96 -13.08 -27.29 32.26
N LEU A 97 -11.95 -27.63 31.64
CA LEU A 97 -10.82 -26.70 31.51
C LEU A 97 -11.17 -25.47 30.68
N ILE A 98 -11.92 -25.63 29.59
CA ILE A 98 -12.34 -24.50 28.74
C ILE A 98 -13.33 -23.61 29.48
N SER A 99 -14.30 -24.21 30.19
CA SER A 99 -15.24 -23.45 31.01
C SER A 99 -14.55 -22.68 32.14
N LEU A 100 -13.48 -23.23 32.73
CA LEU A 100 -12.69 -22.56 33.76
C LEU A 100 -11.79 -21.46 33.19
N ALA A 101 -11.17 -21.70 32.03
CA ALA A 101 -10.27 -20.76 31.37
C ALA A 101 -10.99 -19.47 30.94
N GLU A 102 -12.29 -19.55 30.62
CA GLU A 102 -13.11 -18.39 30.28
C GLU A 102 -13.37 -17.43 31.45
N HIS A 103 -13.21 -17.89 32.69
CA HIS A 103 -13.32 -17.04 33.88
C HIS A 103 -12.11 -16.13 34.08
N PHE A 104 -10.98 -16.41 33.43
CA PHE A 104 -9.74 -15.65 33.53
C PHE A 104 -9.46 -14.84 32.26
N GLU A 105 -9.58 -13.50 32.34
CA GLU A 105 -9.44 -12.61 31.17
C GLU A 105 -8.10 -12.72 30.43
N LYS A 106 -7.00 -12.97 31.16
CA LYS A 106 -5.66 -13.16 30.56
C LYS A 106 -5.56 -14.43 29.73
N ILE A 107 -6.25 -15.50 30.15
CA ILE A 107 -6.22 -16.81 29.50
C ILE A 107 -7.20 -16.84 28.32
N LYS A 108 -8.35 -16.17 28.46
CA LYS A 108 -9.35 -16.00 27.40
C LYS A 108 -8.79 -15.38 26.11
N LYS A 109 -7.78 -14.51 26.20
CA LYS A 109 -7.15 -13.86 25.03
C LYS A 109 -6.08 -14.72 24.36
N PHE A 110 -5.71 -15.86 24.93
CA PHE A 110 -4.66 -16.71 24.38
C PHE A 110 -5.20 -17.54 23.21
N ARG A 111 -4.76 -17.20 21.99
CA ARG A 111 -5.24 -17.82 20.72
C ARG A 111 -5.05 -19.34 20.65
N LEU A 112 -3.99 -19.88 21.28
CA LEU A 112 -3.66 -21.30 21.21
C LEU A 112 -4.29 -22.12 22.36
N LEU A 113 -5.16 -21.51 23.17
CA LEU A 113 -5.78 -22.17 24.33
C LEU A 113 -6.51 -23.47 23.94
N PRO A 114 -7.41 -23.51 22.93
CA PRO A 114 -8.05 -24.74 22.48
C PRO A 114 -7.05 -25.86 22.13
N SER A 115 -6.00 -25.52 21.38
CA SER A 115 -5.00 -26.47 20.92
C SER A 115 -4.20 -27.07 22.08
N CYS A 116 -3.77 -26.24 23.02
CA CYS A 116 -3.07 -26.71 24.22
C CYS A 116 -3.97 -27.62 25.07
N THR A 117 -5.25 -27.27 25.25
CA THR A 117 -6.17 -28.12 26.02
C THR A 117 -6.36 -29.49 25.36
N ALA A 118 -6.60 -29.56 24.05
CA ALA A 118 -6.72 -30.83 23.34
C ALA A 118 -5.46 -31.70 23.49
N PHE A 119 -4.27 -31.10 23.35
CA PHE A 119 -2.99 -31.80 23.52
C PHE A 119 -2.85 -32.39 24.92
N PHE A 120 -3.00 -31.56 25.96
CA PHE A 120 -2.80 -32.01 27.34
C PHE A 120 -3.81 -33.09 27.74
N MET A 121 -5.07 -32.97 27.32
CA MET A 121 -6.10 -33.94 27.71
C MET A 121 -5.93 -35.28 26.99
N LEU A 122 -5.60 -35.27 25.70
CA LEU A 122 -5.26 -36.50 24.99
C LEU A 122 -3.98 -37.11 25.55
N PHE A 123 -2.95 -36.31 25.81
CA PHE A 123 -1.69 -36.81 26.37
C PHE A 123 -1.89 -37.44 27.76
N LEU A 124 -2.56 -36.76 28.68
CA LEU A 124 -2.77 -37.27 30.05
C LEU A 124 -3.62 -38.55 30.07
N THR A 125 -4.70 -38.59 29.30
CA THR A 125 -5.56 -39.79 29.22
C THR A 125 -4.84 -40.95 28.53
N SER A 126 -4.06 -40.69 27.48
CA SER A 126 -3.23 -41.69 26.83
C SER A 126 -2.10 -42.21 27.71
N MET A 127 -1.44 -41.35 28.48
CA MET A 127 -0.42 -41.77 29.45
C MET A 127 -1.02 -42.61 30.57
N ALA A 128 -2.20 -42.25 31.09
CA ALA A 128 -2.89 -43.04 32.11
C ALA A 128 -3.18 -44.47 31.62
N VAL A 129 -3.60 -44.62 30.36
CA VAL A 129 -3.82 -45.94 29.74
C VAL A 129 -2.49 -46.69 29.54
N LEU A 130 -1.42 -46.01 29.13
CA LEU A 130 -0.10 -46.62 28.99
C LEU A 130 0.46 -47.15 30.32
N PHE A 131 0.31 -46.40 31.42
CA PHE A 131 0.76 -46.82 32.76
C PHE A 131 -0.11 -47.93 33.36
N ALA A 132 -1.38 -48.05 32.94
CA ALA A 132 -2.25 -49.14 33.35
C ALA A 132 -1.95 -50.46 32.61
N GLY A 133 -1.21 -50.41 31.50
CA GLY A 133 -0.82 -51.57 30.69
C GLY A 133 0.69 -51.80 30.64
N GLU A 134 1.15 -52.54 29.62
CA GLU A 134 2.58 -52.74 29.37
C GLU A 134 3.21 -51.50 28.73
N VAL A 135 4.25 -50.95 29.34
CA VAL A 135 4.98 -49.80 28.81
C VAL A 135 5.89 -50.24 27.66
N LYS A 136 5.40 -50.06 26.43
CA LYS A 136 6.18 -50.25 25.20
C LYS A 136 6.53 -48.90 24.58
N PHE A 137 7.78 -48.75 24.13
CA PHE A 137 8.24 -47.52 23.47
C PHE A 137 7.41 -47.16 22.23
N ASN A 138 6.99 -48.17 21.45
CA ASN A 138 6.13 -47.96 20.29
C ASN A 138 4.78 -47.35 20.67
N SER A 139 4.12 -47.87 21.71
CA SER A 139 2.84 -47.35 22.21
C SER A 139 2.98 -45.91 22.72
N PHE A 140 4.09 -45.60 23.42
CA PHE A 140 4.39 -44.23 23.83
C PHE A 140 4.48 -43.28 22.63
N ALA A 141 5.25 -43.62 21.61
CA ALA A 141 5.43 -42.80 20.42
C ALA A 141 4.09 -42.52 19.71
N VAL A 142 3.21 -43.53 19.62
CA VAL A 142 1.92 -43.36 18.97
C VAL A 142 0.95 -42.50 19.80
N TYR A 143 0.94 -42.63 21.13
CA TYR A 143 0.15 -41.75 22.01
C TYR A 143 0.60 -40.29 21.95
N VAL A 144 1.91 -40.02 21.80
CA VAL A 144 2.40 -38.66 21.54
C VAL A 144 1.97 -38.17 20.15
N GLY A 145 2.00 -39.05 19.15
CA GLY A 145 1.45 -38.80 17.82
C GLY A 145 -0.02 -38.41 17.85
N GLU A 146 -0.84 -39.13 18.61
CA GLU A 146 -2.26 -38.84 18.81
C GLU A 146 -2.49 -37.46 19.47
N ALA A 147 -1.76 -37.15 20.54
CA ALA A 147 -1.88 -35.86 21.22
C ALA A 147 -1.50 -34.69 20.29
N SER A 148 -0.44 -34.86 19.50
CA SER A 148 -0.01 -33.85 18.52
C SER A 148 -1.00 -33.70 17.35
N ALA A 149 -1.61 -34.79 16.87
CA ALA A 149 -2.70 -34.72 15.91
C ALA A 149 -3.92 -33.97 16.47
N GLY A 150 -4.26 -34.20 17.74
CA GLY A 150 -5.30 -33.45 18.45
C GLY A 150 -5.01 -31.96 18.58
N PHE A 151 -3.75 -31.58 18.84
CA PHE A 151 -3.32 -30.18 18.86
C PHE A 151 -3.56 -29.49 17.51
N ILE A 152 -3.12 -30.13 16.41
CA ILE A 152 -3.24 -29.59 15.05
C ILE A 152 -4.72 -29.49 14.66
N ALA A 153 -5.51 -30.53 14.91
CA ALA A 153 -6.94 -30.52 14.62
C ALA A 153 -7.69 -29.41 15.39
N ALA A 154 -7.40 -29.23 16.67
CA ALA A 154 -8.01 -28.17 17.48
C ALA A 154 -7.59 -26.78 17.01
N TYR A 155 -6.36 -26.61 16.51
CA TYR A 155 -5.92 -25.37 15.88
C TYR A 155 -6.68 -25.06 14.59
N LEU A 156 -6.89 -26.07 13.74
CA LEU A 156 -7.63 -25.93 12.49
C LEU A 156 -9.10 -25.57 12.74
N PHE A 157 -9.76 -26.25 13.66
CA PHE A 157 -11.16 -25.97 14.01
C PHE A 157 -11.33 -24.61 14.70
N GLY A 158 -10.47 -24.30 15.69
CA GLY A 158 -10.50 -23.00 16.37
C GLY A 158 -10.24 -21.84 15.42
N SER A 159 -9.22 -21.95 14.56
CA SER A 159 -8.93 -20.93 13.56
C SER A 159 -10.05 -20.82 12.52
N SER A 160 -10.64 -21.93 12.05
CA SER A 160 -11.78 -21.90 11.13
C SER A 160 -12.97 -21.14 11.73
N TYR A 161 -13.26 -21.35 13.01
CA TYR A 161 -14.36 -20.68 13.70
C TYR A 161 -14.14 -19.17 13.81
N ASP A 162 -12.91 -18.75 14.13
CA ASP A 162 -12.54 -17.34 14.17
C ASP A 162 -12.58 -16.70 12.78
N SER A 163 -12.09 -17.39 11.74
CA SER A 163 -12.14 -16.91 10.36
C SER A 163 -13.58 -16.73 9.87
N ILE A 164 -14.50 -17.65 10.21
CA ILE A 164 -15.93 -17.52 9.86
C ILE A 164 -16.58 -16.31 10.56
N LYS A 165 -16.24 -16.03 11.81
CA LYS A 165 -16.72 -14.82 12.52
C LYS A 165 -16.17 -13.54 11.90
N LEU A 166 -14.89 -13.55 11.52
CA LEU A 166 -14.25 -12.43 10.83
C LEU A 166 -14.92 -12.17 9.48
N PHE A 167 -15.32 -13.22 8.76
CA PHE A 167 -16.08 -13.10 7.52
C PHE A 167 -17.46 -12.45 7.71
N GLU A 168 -18.19 -12.77 8.78
CA GLU A 168 -19.47 -12.10 9.08
C GLU A 168 -19.31 -10.57 9.25
N LYS A 169 -18.14 -10.12 9.73
CA LYS A 169 -17.81 -8.71 9.93
C LYS A 169 -17.22 -8.03 8.68
N ASN A 170 -16.26 -8.67 8.02
CA ASN A 170 -15.45 -8.07 6.97
C ASN A 170 -15.87 -8.50 5.55
N LYS A 171 -16.79 -9.47 5.43
CA LYS A 171 -17.27 -10.07 4.17
C LYS A 171 -16.18 -10.62 3.25
N SER A 172 -15.02 -10.96 3.79
CA SER A 172 -13.88 -11.51 3.04
C SER A 172 -13.04 -12.46 3.88
N PHE A 173 -12.37 -13.41 3.22
CA PHE A 173 -11.41 -14.31 3.84
C PHE A 173 -9.99 -13.99 3.37
N ALA A 174 -9.01 -14.11 4.28
CA ALA A 174 -7.62 -14.15 3.86
C ALA A 174 -7.32 -15.49 3.15
N GLN A 175 -6.34 -15.51 2.26
CA GLN A 175 -5.92 -16.73 1.54
C GLN A 175 -5.61 -17.91 2.48
N ARG A 176 -4.96 -17.62 3.61
CA ARG A 176 -4.66 -18.61 4.66
C ARG A 176 -5.92 -19.18 5.29
N ASP A 177 -6.94 -18.35 5.51
CA ASP A 177 -8.18 -18.77 6.17
C ASP A 177 -8.96 -19.77 5.30
N ILE A 178 -8.92 -19.59 3.98
CA ILE A 178 -9.55 -20.50 3.01
C ILE A 178 -8.93 -21.89 3.11
N VAL A 179 -7.60 -21.99 3.19
CA VAL A 179 -6.90 -23.27 3.35
C VAL A 179 -7.29 -23.95 4.66
N ILE A 180 -7.37 -23.19 5.75
CA ILE A 180 -7.74 -23.70 7.08
C ILE A 180 -9.19 -24.22 7.10
N ILE A 181 -10.13 -23.50 6.47
CA ILE A 181 -11.53 -23.92 6.35
C ILE A 181 -11.66 -25.18 5.49
N ILE A 182 -10.90 -25.27 4.40
CA ILE A 182 -10.87 -26.46 3.55
C ILE A 182 -10.32 -27.67 4.32
N LEU A 183 -9.26 -27.49 5.11
CA LEU A 183 -8.69 -28.56 5.93
C LEU A 183 -9.63 -28.98 7.08
N SER A 184 -10.43 -28.08 7.65
CA SER A 184 -11.43 -28.48 8.65
C SER A 184 -12.61 -29.23 8.01
N LEU A 185 -13.03 -28.82 6.80
CA LEU A 185 -13.99 -29.57 5.98
C LEU A 185 -13.46 -30.96 5.61
N ALA A 186 -12.15 -31.07 5.34
CA ALA A 186 -11.50 -32.33 5.07
C ALA A 186 -11.64 -33.34 6.21
N CYS A 187 -11.40 -32.90 7.45
CA CYS A 187 -11.59 -33.74 8.64
C CYS A 187 -13.04 -34.24 8.77
N LEU A 188 -14.04 -33.42 8.42
CA LEU A 188 -15.44 -33.84 8.42
C LEU A 188 -15.74 -34.87 7.33
N LEU A 189 -15.22 -34.68 6.12
CA LEU A 189 -15.47 -35.59 5.00
C LEU A 189 -14.87 -36.98 5.20
N VAL A 190 -13.72 -37.09 5.88
CA VAL A 190 -13.14 -38.38 6.28
C VAL A 190 -14.08 -39.19 7.18
N SER A 191 -14.95 -38.53 7.94
CA SER A 191 -15.95 -39.22 8.79
C SER A 191 -17.02 -39.97 7.99
N VAL A 192 -17.22 -39.57 6.72
CA VAL A 192 -18.24 -40.12 5.82
C VAL A 192 -17.64 -41.12 4.82
N ASP A 193 -16.31 -41.29 4.83
CA ASP A 193 -15.60 -42.12 3.85
C ASP A 193 -16.01 -43.60 3.87
N GLY A 194 -16.47 -44.11 5.02
CA GLY A 194 -16.96 -45.49 5.16
C GLY A 194 -18.19 -45.83 4.31
N ILE A 195 -18.86 -44.84 3.70
CA ILE A 195 -20.00 -45.05 2.81
C ILE A 195 -19.50 -45.19 1.37
N ALA A 196 -18.93 -46.35 1.04
CA ALA A 196 -18.47 -46.68 -0.31
C ALA A 196 -19.52 -47.48 -1.08
N VAL A 197 -19.89 -47.02 -2.28
CA VAL A 197 -20.76 -47.77 -3.21
C VAL A 197 -19.87 -48.39 -4.28
N SER A 198 -19.79 -49.72 -4.32
CA SER A 198 -18.89 -50.44 -5.25
C SER A 198 -17.41 -50.02 -5.16
N GLY A 199 -16.95 -49.69 -3.95
CA GLY A 199 -15.57 -49.23 -3.70
C GLY A 199 -15.35 -47.73 -3.94
N VAL A 200 -16.27 -47.04 -4.61
CA VAL A 200 -16.19 -45.59 -4.87
C VAL A 200 -16.82 -44.82 -3.71
N SER A 201 -16.04 -43.92 -3.09
CA SER A 201 -16.47 -43.06 -1.99
C SER A 201 -16.80 -41.65 -2.51
N PRO A 202 -18.05 -41.18 -2.36
CA PRO A 202 -18.41 -39.79 -2.67
C PRO A 202 -17.61 -38.78 -1.87
N ALA A 203 -17.21 -39.12 -0.63
CA ALA A 203 -16.41 -38.24 0.21
C ALA A 203 -15.04 -37.97 -0.42
N ARG A 204 -14.36 -39.00 -0.95
CA ARG A 204 -13.07 -38.85 -1.65
C ARG A 204 -13.18 -38.02 -2.93
N ILE A 205 -14.26 -38.18 -3.69
CA ILE A 205 -14.51 -37.36 -4.88
C ILE A 205 -14.65 -35.88 -4.51
N ILE A 206 -15.46 -35.57 -3.50
CA ILE A 206 -15.64 -34.18 -3.02
C ILE A 206 -14.29 -33.63 -2.53
N MET A 207 -13.49 -34.44 -1.85
CA MET A 207 -12.18 -34.05 -1.35
C MET A 207 -11.18 -33.71 -2.45
N LEU A 208 -11.02 -34.57 -3.44
CA LEU A 208 -10.15 -34.33 -4.59
C LEU A 208 -10.61 -33.09 -5.37
N TYR A 209 -11.92 -32.90 -5.51
CA TYR A 209 -12.49 -31.68 -6.08
C TYR A 209 -12.13 -30.43 -5.25
N VAL A 210 -12.25 -30.49 -3.93
CA VAL A 210 -11.92 -29.37 -3.03
C VAL A 210 -10.41 -29.04 -3.06
N VAL A 211 -9.54 -30.03 -3.23
CA VAL A 211 -8.09 -29.82 -3.44
C VAL A 211 -7.83 -29.10 -4.77
N LEU A 212 -8.54 -29.45 -5.85
CA LEU A 212 -8.45 -28.73 -7.12
C LEU A 212 -8.99 -27.29 -7.00
N LEU A 213 -10.09 -27.13 -6.26
CA LEU A 213 -10.71 -25.83 -6.02
C LEU A 213 -9.81 -24.90 -5.22
N SER A 214 -9.13 -25.40 -4.19
CA SER A 214 -8.23 -24.61 -3.36
C SER A 214 -7.06 -24.04 -4.18
N GLY A 215 -6.50 -24.83 -5.09
CA GLY A 215 -5.45 -24.39 -6.02
C GLY A 215 -5.93 -23.32 -6.98
N TYR A 216 -7.17 -23.42 -7.46
CA TYR A 216 -7.73 -22.37 -8.31
C TYR A 216 -7.97 -21.06 -7.53
N LEU A 217 -8.40 -21.14 -6.27
CA LEU A 217 -8.70 -19.97 -5.44
C LEU A 217 -7.43 -19.28 -4.89
N VAL A 218 -6.51 -20.06 -4.31
CA VAL A 218 -5.34 -19.57 -3.55
C VAL A 218 -4.02 -19.78 -4.32
N ARG A 219 -4.06 -20.26 -5.57
CA ARG A 219 -2.89 -20.58 -6.41
C ARG A 219 -1.98 -21.62 -5.75
N GLU A 220 -0.66 -21.39 -5.78
CA GLU A 220 0.37 -22.35 -5.36
C GLU A 220 0.17 -22.84 -3.93
N GLY A 221 -0.09 -21.92 -3.00
CA GLY A 221 -0.29 -22.27 -1.59
C GLY A 221 -1.52 -23.14 -1.36
N GLY A 222 -2.59 -22.93 -2.12
CA GLY A 222 -3.86 -23.64 -1.94
C GLY A 222 -3.72 -25.14 -2.14
N ALA A 223 -3.39 -25.56 -3.37
CA ALA A 223 -3.36 -26.97 -3.75
C ALA A 223 -2.30 -27.77 -2.99
N ALA A 224 -1.14 -27.17 -2.72
CA ALA A 224 -0.05 -27.83 -2.02
C ALA A 224 -0.42 -28.13 -0.55
N PHE A 225 -0.90 -27.12 0.18
CA PHE A 225 -1.26 -27.29 1.59
C PHE A 225 -2.51 -28.15 1.77
N THR A 226 -3.52 -27.99 0.92
CA THR A 226 -4.69 -28.86 1.01
C THR A 226 -4.38 -30.27 0.54
N GLY A 227 -3.61 -30.47 -0.53
CA GLY A 227 -3.21 -31.81 -1.00
C GLY A 227 -2.40 -32.57 0.05
N ALA A 228 -1.40 -31.93 0.65
CA ALA A 228 -0.61 -32.53 1.73
C ALA A 228 -1.45 -32.78 2.99
N GLY A 229 -2.26 -31.79 3.41
CA GLY A 229 -3.08 -31.92 4.61
C GLY A 229 -4.17 -32.97 4.47
N THR A 230 -4.88 -33.01 3.35
CA THR A 230 -5.87 -34.06 3.06
C THR A 230 -5.23 -35.44 2.98
N GLY A 231 -4.06 -35.56 2.35
CA GLY A 231 -3.28 -36.79 2.35
C GLY A 231 -2.94 -37.29 3.76
N ILE A 232 -2.54 -36.39 4.67
CA ILE A 232 -2.24 -36.75 6.08
C ILE A 232 -3.52 -37.21 6.79
N ILE A 233 -4.64 -36.50 6.61
CA ILE A 233 -5.92 -36.84 7.25
C ILE A 233 -6.40 -38.24 6.80
N PHE A 234 -6.23 -38.61 5.52
CA PHE A 234 -6.56 -39.96 5.02
C PHE A 234 -5.53 -41.03 5.41
N ALA A 235 -4.24 -40.68 5.51
CA ALA A 235 -3.27 -41.61 6.12
C ALA A 235 -3.67 -41.97 7.56
N LEU A 236 -4.21 -40.99 8.29
CA LEU A 236 -4.76 -41.16 9.63
C LEU A 236 -6.13 -41.84 9.64
N SER A 237 -6.80 -42.15 8.53
CA SER A 237 -8.05 -42.94 8.56
C SER A 237 -7.82 -44.44 8.39
N GLY A 238 -6.57 -44.87 8.17
CA GLY A 238 -6.20 -46.29 8.13
C GLY A 238 -5.98 -46.88 6.74
N GLU A 239 -6.13 -46.09 5.66
CA GLU A 239 -5.95 -46.58 4.29
C GLU A 239 -4.47 -46.69 3.82
N GLY A 240 -3.52 -46.48 4.73
CA GLY A 240 -2.08 -46.71 4.53
C GLY A 240 -1.31 -45.51 3.94
N PRO A 241 0.04 -45.49 4.09
CA PRO A 241 0.88 -44.34 3.72
C PRO A 241 0.92 -44.07 2.21
N ALA A 242 0.49 -45.03 1.38
CA ALA A 242 0.44 -44.89 -0.07
C ALA A 242 -0.54 -43.79 -0.53
N ILE A 243 -1.68 -43.65 0.15
CA ILE A 243 -2.69 -42.64 -0.21
C ILE A 243 -2.21 -41.23 0.14
N PHE A 244 -1.49 -41.08 1.26
CA PHE A 244 -0.80 -39.83 1.58
C PHE A 244 0.14 -39.39 0.47
N GLY A 245 0.98 -40.31 -0.04
CA GLY A 245 1.90 -40.02 -1.14
C GLY A 245 1.17 -39.59 -2.41
N LEU A 246 0.05 -40.25 -2.72
CA LEU A 246 -0.77 -39.99 -3.89
C LEU A 246 -1.41 -38.58 -3.89
N TYR A 247 -2.11 -38.23 -2.80
CA TYR A 247 -2.80 -36.94 -2.65
C TYR A 247 -1.80 -35.78 -2.56
N SER A 248 -0.70 -35.98 -1.82
CA SER A 248 0.33 -34.95 -1.65
C SER A 248 1.07 -34.68 -2.96
N ALA A 249 1.47 -35.72 -3.69
CA ALA A 249 2.16 -35.57 -4.96
C ALA A 249 1.27 -34.92 -6.03
N ALA A 250 -0.01 -35.34 -6.13
CA ALA A 250 -0.95 -34.75 -7.06
C ALA A 250 -1.24 -33.27 -6.74
N GLY A 251 -1.44 -32.94 -5.45
CA GLY A 251 -1.65 -31.56 -5.02
C GLY A 251 -0.44 -30.65 -5.26
N LEU A 252 0.77 -31.14 -5.02
CA LEU A 252 2.02 -30.42 -5.30
C LEU A 252 2.24 -30.19 -6.80
N ALA A 253 2.02 -31.22 -7.63
CA ALA A 253 2.15 -31.07 -9.08
C ALA A 253 1.14 -30.06 -9.62
N ALA A 254 -0.11 -30.12 -9.16
CA ALA A 254 -1.12 -29.14 -9.51
C ALA A 254 -0.71 -27.72 -9.07
N ALA A 255 -0.14 -27.55 -7.87
CA ALA A 255 0.33 -26.25 -7.39
C ALA A 255 1.37 -25.60 -8.33
N LEU A 256 2.32 -26.39 -8.88
CA LEU A 256 3.34 -25.88 -9.80
C LEU A 256 2.74 -25.30 -11.09
N PHE A 257 1.66 -25.90 -11.59
CA PHE A 257 0.98 -25.45 -12.81
C PHE A 257 -0.20 -24.51 -12.54
N SER A 258 -0.34 -24.01 -11.30
CA SER A 258 -1.42 -23.09 -10.92
C SER A 258 -1.37 -21.73 -11.62
N PHE A 259 -0.24 -21.35 -12.24
CA PHE A 259 -0.11 -20.15 -13.07
C PHE A 259 -0.60 -20.31 -14.52
N LEU A 260 -0.76 -21.55 -14.99
CA LEU A 260 -1.23 -21.84 -16.35
C LEU A 260 -2.76 -21.87 -16.40
N SER A 261 -3.33 -22.23 -17.57
CA SER A 261 -4.78 -22.38 -17.69
C SER A 261 -5.33 -23.50 -16.78
N ARG A 262 -6.61 -23.38 -16.42
CA ARG A 262 -7.32 -24.34 -15.55
C ARG A 262 -7.19 -25.80 -16.01
N TYR A 263 -7.10 -26.01 -17.32
CA TYR A 263 -7.01 -27.33 -17.92
C TYR A 263 -5.63 -27.96 -17.71
N TRP A 264 -4.55 -27.17 -17.80
CA TRP A 264 -3.20 -27.65 -17.52
C TRP A 264 -3.02 -27.99 -16.04
N TYR A 265 -3.59 -27.17 -15.16
CA TYR A 265 -3.66 -27.43 -13.73
C TYR A 265 -4.34 -28.78 -13.43
N ALA A 266 -5.55 -28.99 -13.96
CA ALA A 266 -6.32 -30.21 -13.78
C ALA A 266 -5.64 -31.45 -14.41
N PHE A 267 -5.03 -31.27 -15.59
CA PHE A 267 -4.30 -32.33 -16.28
C PHE A 267 -3.06 -32.77 -15.48
N SER A 268 -2.30 -31.81 -14.93
CA SER A 268 -1.15 -32.12 -14.08
C SER A 268 -1.56 -32.89 -12.82
N PHE A 269 -2.68 -32.53 -12.20
CA PHE A 269 -3.19 -33.26 -11.04
C PHE A 269 -3.48 -34.73 -11.39
N PHE A 270 -4.23 -34.95 -12.47
CA PHE A 270 -4.67 -36.29 -12.88
C PHE A 270 -3.53 -37.19 -13.34
N ILE A 271 -2.58 -36.66 -14.15
CA ILE A 271 -1.45 -37.46 -14.63
C ILE A 271 -0.52 -37.85 -13.48
N THR A 272 -0.26 -36.94 -12.53
CA THR A 272 0.55 -37.25 -11.34
C THR A 272 -0.17 -38.23 -10.42
N TYR A 273 -1.50 -38.16 -10.31
CA TYR A 273 -2.28 -39.14 -9.56
C TYR A 273 -2.18 -40.54 -10.20
N ILE A 274 -2.34 -40.67 -11.52
CA ILE A 274 -2.17 -41.97 -12.20
C ILE A 274 -0.72 -42.48 -12.07
N MET A 275 0.26 -41.60 -12.24
CA MET A 275 1.67 -41.96 -12.11
C MET A 275 2.00 -42.42 -10.69
N GLY A 276 1.49 -41.73 -9.67
CA GLY A 276 1.65 -42.11 -8.26
C GLY A 276 1.00 -43.46 -7.95
N TYR A 277 -0.20 -43.71 -8.49
CA TYR A 277 -0.87 -45.01 -8.38
C TYR A 277 -0.02 -46.15 -8.96
N ALA A 278 0.55 -45.94 -10.14
CA ALA A 278 1.40 -46.92 -10.82
C ALA A 278 2.74 -47.15 -10.10
N LEU A 279 3.41 -46.08 -9.65
CA LEU A 279 4.69 -46.15 -8.95
C LEU A 279 4.59 -46.85 -7.59
N LEU A 280 3.48 -46.64 -6.88
CA LEU A 280 3.22 -47.29 -5.59
C LEU A 280 2.69 -48.73 -5.74
N GLN A 281 2.61 -49.24 -6.97
CA GLN A 281 2.15 -50.59 -7.30
C GLN A 281 0.85 -50.96 -6.59
N MET A 282 -0.11 -50.02 -6.58
CA MET A 282 -1.43 -50.24 -6.00
C MET A 282 -2.15 -51.33 -6.83
N GLY A 283 -2.43 -52.47 -6.21
CA GLY A 283 -3.05 -53.63 -6.87
C GLY A 283 -4.40 -53.30 -7.53
N THR A 284 -4.87 -54.19 -8.41
CA THR A 284 -6.12 -54.00 -9.19
C THR A 284 -7.36 -53.77 -8.32
N ASP A 285 -7.32 -54.22 -7.08
CA ASP A 285 -8.41 -54.08 -6.10
C ASP A 285 -8.66 -52.61 -5.70
N LYS A 286 -7.69 -51.72 -5.92
CA LYS A 286 -7.81 -50.26 -5.64
C LYS A 286 -8.03 -49.41 -6.89
N ALA A 287 -8.41 -50.01 -8.01
CA ALA A 287 -8.65 -49.29 -9.27
C ALA A 287 -9.73 -48.19 -9.16
N TYR A 288 -10.63 -48.29 -8.18
CA TYR A 288 -11.64 -47.27 -7.89
C TYR A 288 -11.03 -45.88 -7.56
N LEU A 289 -9.80 -45.81 -7.02
CA LEU A 289 -9.13 -44.54 -6.72
C LEU A 289 -8.86 -43.71 -7.98
N ILE A 290 -8.58 -44.37 -9.11
CA ILE A 290 -8.37 -43.69 -10.40
C ILE A 290 -9.71 -43.12 -10.91
N ILE A 291 -10.80 -43.87 -10.72
CA ILE A 291 -12.15 -43.45 -11.11
C ILE A 291 -12.55 -42.22 -10.28
N GLU A 292 -12.31 -42.21 -8.97
CA GLU A 292 -12.58 -41.07 -8.09
C GLU A 292 -11.83 -39.80 -8.54
N ALA A 293 -10.54 -39.93 -8.87
CA ALA A 293 -9.74 -38.81 -9.38
C ALA A 293 -10.19 -38.34 -10.77
N ALA A 294 -10.58 -39.26 -11.66
CA ALA A 294 -11.09 -38.93 -12.98
C ALA A 294 -12.40 -38.15 -12.89
N VAL A 295 -13.34 -38.61 -12.05
CA VAL A 295 -14.62 -37.94 -11.82
C VAL A 295 -14.40 -36.53 -11.26
N SER A 296 -13.55 -36.38 -10.25
CA SER A 296 -13.26 -35.10 -9.62
C SER A 296 -12.66 -34.09 -10.60
N THR A 297 -11.70 -34.54 -11.42
CA THR A 297 -11.04 -33.72 -12.44
C THR A 297 -12.01 -33.33 -13.56
N LEU A 298 -12.86 -34.25 -13.99
CA LEU A 298 -13.85 -34.00 -15.04
C LEU A 298 -14.92 -33.01 -14.57
N VAL A 299 -15.41 -33.16 -13.34
CA VAL A 299 -16.33 -32.20 -12.71
C VAL A 299 -15.67 -30.81 -12.63
N PHE A 300 -14.40 -30.73 -12.22
CA PHE A 300 -13.68 -29.47 -12.14
C PHE A 300 -13.59 -28.75 -13.50
N CYS A 301 -13.29 -29.49 -14.57
CA CYS A 301 -13.23 -28.95 -15.94
C CYS A 301 -14.60 -28.60 -16.53
N ALA A 302 -15.65 -29.35 -16.18
CA ALA A 302 -17.00 -29.17 -16.71
C ALA A 302 -17.71 -27.91 -16.18
N LEU A 303 -17.37 -27.46 -14.97
CA LEU A 303 -17.97 -26.25 -14.40
C LEU A 303 -17.56 -24.99 -15.19
N PRO A 304 -18.48 -24.04 -15.44
CA PRO A 304 -18.20 -22.82 -16.19
C PRO A 304 -17.30 -21.86 -15.39
N GLU A 305 -16.40 -21.17 -16.07
CA GLU A 305 -15.45 -20.22 -15.45
C GLU A 305 -16.15 -19.11 -14.65
N LYS A 306 -17.34 -18.68 -15.10
CA LYS A 306 -18.17 -17.67 -14.42
C LYS A 306 -18.50 -18.05 -12.97
N MET A 307 -18.70 -19.34 -12.67
CA MET A 307 -18.99 -19.80 -11.31
C MET A 307 -17.74 -19.69 -10.43
N TYR A 308 -16.58 -20.06 -10.95
CA TYR A 308 -15.33 -19.97 -10.20
C TYR A 308 -14.90 -18.52 -9.96
N GLU A 309 -15.10 -17.64 -10.94
CA GLU A 309 -14.85 -16.20 -10.76
C GLU A 309 -15.82 -15.55 -9.77
N ALA A 310 -17.10 -15.92 -9.81
CA ALA A 310 -18.08 -15.47 -8.82
C ALA A 310 -17.70 -15.94 -7.42
N LEU A 311 -17.28 -17.20 -7.28
CA LEU A 311 -16.81 -17.79 -6.03
C LEU A 311 -15.54 -17.08 -5.53
N LYS A 312 -14.57 -16.82 -6.42
CA LYS A 312 -13.35 -16.09 -6.09
C LYS A 312 -13.65 -14.69 -5.61
N ARG A 313 -14.51 -13.93 -6.30
CA ARG A 313 -14.92 -12.57 -5.88
C ARG A 313 -15.66 -12.57 -4.54
N TYR A 314 -16.44 -13.60 -4.24
CA TYR A 314 -17.19 -13.70 -2.99
C TYR A 314 -16.32 -14.11 -1.79
N LEU A 315 -15.41 -15.08 -1.98
CA LEU A 315 -14.54 -15.58 -0.90
C LEU A 315 -13.30 -14.71 -0.69
N ILE A 316 -12.66 -14.29 -1.79
CA ILE A 316 -11.44 -13.51 -1.81
C ILE A 316 -11.83 -12.11 -2.30
N TYR A 317 -12.21 -11.25 -1.37
CA TYR A 317 -12.13 -9.81 -1.65
C TYR A 317 -10.65 -9.51 -1.83
N ASN A 318 -10.28 -8.90 -2.96
CA ASN A 318 -8.89 -8.66 -3.35
C ASN A 318 -8.15 -7.86 -2.26
N THR A 319 -7.47 -8.57 -1.36
CA THR A 319 -6.19 -8.14 -0.82
C THR A 319 -5.12 -8.94 -1.54
N GLU A 320 -4.99 -8.75 -2.84
CA GLU A 320 -3.60 -8.72 -3.30
C GLU A 320 -2.97 -7.52 -2.57
N PRO A 321 -1.79 -7.65 -1.96
CA PRO A 321 -0.97 -6.49 -1.68
C PRO A 321 -0.44 -5.97 -3.02
N VAL A 322 -1.33 -5.66 -3.96
CA VAL A 322 -1.05 -4.59 -4.90
C VAL A 322 -0.92 -3.41 -3.96
N TRP A 323 0.30 -2.92 -3.78
CA TRP A 323 0.50 -1.50 -3.58
C TRP A 323 -0.49 -0.80 -4.48
N THR A 324 -1.65 -0.39 -3.95
CA THR A 324 -2.81 -0.13 -4.78
C THR A 324 -2.41 0.87 -5.83
N SER A 325 -2.88 0.70 -7.07
CA SER A 325 -2.58 1.63 -8.16
C SER A 325 -2.71 3.06 -7.65
N SER A 326 -3.72 3.35 -6.83
CA SER A 326 -3.92 4.58 -6.09
C SER A 326 -2.77 4.99 -5.16
N GLY A 327 -2.29 4.10 -4.27
CA GLY A 327 -1.15 4.39 -3.38
C GLY A 327 0.17 4.59 -4.13
N ARG A 328 0.49 3.72 -5.10
CA ARG A 328 1.66 3.87 -5.96
C ARG A 328 1.58 5.13 -6.81
N GLN A 329 0.40 5.46 -7.34
CA GLN A 329 0.19 6.61 -8.20
C GLN A 329 0.13 7.91 -7.41
N ALA A 330 -0.28 7.88 -6.13
CA ALA A 330 -0.12 8.98 -5.19
C ALA A 330 1.36 9.24 -4.83
N VAL A 331 2.15 8.18 -4.63
CA VAL A 331 3.62 8.30 -4.48
C VAL A 331 4.22 8.90 -5.75
N LEU A 332 3.87 8.36 -6.92
CA LEU A 332 4.38 8.84 -8.21
C LEU A 332 3.93 10.27 -8.52
N SER A 333 2.70 10.67 -8.17
CA SER A 333 2.19 12.03 -8.39
C SER A 333 2.88 13.04 -7.47
N ARG A 334 3.15 12.67 -6.21
CA ARG A 334 3.94 13.50 -5.28
C ARG A 334 5.40 13.61 -5.71
N LEU A 335 6.02 12.50 -6.13
CA LEU A 335 7.37 12.53 -6.72
C LEU A 335 7.43 13.40 -7.96
N LYS A 336 6.43 13.31 -8.84
CA LYS A 336 6.31 14.15 -10.04
C LYS A 336 6.10 15.62 -9.69
N SER A 337 5.33 15.91 -8.65
CA SER A 337 5.11 17.28 -8.15
C SER A 337 6.37 17.87 -7.53
N ALA A 338 7.11 17.08 -6.74
CA ALA A 338 8.41 17.46 -6.20
C ALA A 338 9.44 17.68 -7.33
N SER A 339 9.49 16.80 -8.32
CA SER A 339 10.34 16.97 -9.51
C SER A 339 9.99 18.24 -10.28
N ALA A 340 8.70 18.53 -10.47
CA ALA A 340 8.25 19.74 -11.16
C ALA A 340 8.62 21.01 -10.37
N ALA A 341 8.51 20.99 -9.04
CA ALA A 341 8.94 22.12 -8.20
C ALA A 341 10.45 22.40 -8.34
N VAL A 342 11.28 21.35 -8.46
CA VAL A 342 12.73 21.50 -8.68
C VAL A 342 13.04 22.04 -10.08
N GLU A 343 12.31 21.60 -11.09
CA GLU A 343 12.43 22.10 -12.46
C GLU A 343 12.02 23.59 -12.54
N ASP A 344 10.90 23.96 -11.90
CA ASP A 344 10.42 25.35 -11.79
C ASP A 344 11.45 26.25 -11.09
N VAL A 345 12.05 25.80 -9.98
CA VAL A 345 13.11 26.53 -9.26
C VAL A 345 14.31 26.74 -10.16
N SER A 346 14.70 25.73 -10.93
CA SER A 346 15.79 25.80 -11.89
C SER A 346 15.48 26.80 -13.02
N PHE A 347 14.24 26.82 -13.52
CA PHE A 347 13.78 27.78 -14.52
C PHE A 347 13.78 29.22 -13.99
N CYS A 348 13.19 29.47 -12.81
CA CYS A 348 13.14 30.80 -12.19
C CYS A 348 14.55 31.36 -11.97
N MET A 349 15.51 30.52 -11.59
CA MET A 349 16.91 30.91 -11.42
C MET A 349 17.59 31.27 -12.75
N ASN A 350 17.34 30.50 -13.80
CA ASN A 350 17.86 30.81 -15.13
C ASN A 350 17.24 32.11 -15.68
N ALA A 351 15.94 32.30 -15.51
CA ALA A 351 15.26 33.54 -15.90
C ALA A 351 15.78 34.77 -15.13
N ALA A 352 16.01 34.65 -13.82
CA ALA A 352 16.63 35.72 -13.03
C ALA A 352 18.08 36.00 -13.49
N SER A 353 18.84 34.95 -13.81
CA SER A 353 20.20 35.08 -14.36
C SER A 353 20.19 35.79 -15.72
N ASP A 354 19.26 35.44 -16.60
CA ASP A 354 19.17 36.04 -17.94
C ASP A 354 18.67 37.48 -17.87
N MET A 355 17.70 37.79 -17.00
CA MET A 355 17.27 39.18 -16.75
C MET A 355 18.41 40.04 -16.20
N LEU A 356 19.27 39.48 -15.33
CA LEU A 356 20.47 40.17 -14.87
C LEU A 356 21.54 40.27 -15.97
N LYS A 357 21.70 39.27 -16.84
CA LYS A 357 22.63 39.35 -17.99
C LYS A 357 22.15 40.31 -19.08
N GLU A 358 20.86 40.45 -19.32
CA GLU A 358 20.35 41.43 -20.29
C GLU A 358 20.53 42.86 -19.76
N ASN A 359 20.31 43.07 -18.46
CA ASN A 359 20.47 44.39 -17.84
C ASN A 359 21.93 44.74 -17.48
N PHE A 360 22.81 43.75 -17.23
CA PHE A 360 24.19 43.96 -16.77
C PHE A 360 25.28 43.26 -17.60
N GLY A 361 24.93 42.36 -18.52
CA GLY A 361 25.87 41.51 -19.25
C GLY A 361 26.63 42.21 -20.37
N THR A 362 27.92 41.88 -20.48
CA THR A 362 28.91 42.30 -21.49
C THR A 362 29.40 43.74 -21.46
N GLN A 363 29.38 44.44 -20.31
CA GLN A 363 30.05 45.74 -20.22
C GLN A 363 31.59 45.70 -20.19
N THR A 364 32.24 44.52 -20.11
CA THR A 364 33.71 44.41 -20.16
C THR A 364 34.27 44.83 -21.53
N VAL A 365 33.61 44.45 -22.62
CA VAL A 365 33.97 44.90 -23.98
C VAL A 365 33.45 46.32 -24.24
N GLY A 366 32.37 46.71 -23.54
CA GLY A 366 31.77 48.04 -23.56
C GLY A 366 32.54 49.14 -22.80
N PHE A 367 33.39 48.80 -21.83
CA PHE A 367 34.09 49.77 -20.99
C PHE A 367 35.23 50.47 -21.75
N TYR A 368 36.17 49.69 -22.30
CA TYR A 368 37.28 50.25 -23.09
C TYR A 368 36.78 50.92 -24.37
N SER A 369 35.71 50.42 -24.99
CA SER A 369 35.09 51.05 -26.15
C SER A 369 34.40 52.38 -25.83
N ARG A 370 33.68 52.49 -24.70
CA ARG A 370 33.08 53.77 -24.26
C ARG A 370 34.13 54.84 -23.94
N VAL A 371 35.18 54.48 -23.19
CA VAL A 371 36.30 55.40 -22.92
C VAL A 371 37.00 55.81 -24.23
N ARG A 372 37.15 54.86 -25.17
CA ARG A 372 37.69 55.14 -26.51
C ARG A 372 36.78 56.08 -27.30
N ASP A 373 35.46 55.91 -27.26
CA ASP A 373 34.50 56.74 -27.98
C ASP A 373 34.47 58.17 -27.42
N GLU A 374 34.53 58.34 -26.10
CA GLU A 374 34.54 59.65 -25.43
C GLU A 374 35.84 60.43 -25.65
N VAL A 375 37.00 59.76 -25.53
CA VAL A 375 38.30 60.45 -25.48
C VAL A 375 39.14 60.24 -26.74
N CYS A 376 39.20 59.00 -27.25
CA CYS A 376 40.11 58.61 -28.33
C CYS A 376 39.52 58.85 -29.73
N ARG A 377 38.20 58.80 -29.93
CA ARG A 377 37.57 58.92 -31.27
C ARG A 377 37.86 60.26 -31.93
N GLY A 378 37.90 61.34 -31.15
CA GLY A 378 38.30 62.68 -31.61
C GLY A 378 39.82 62.95 -31.59
N CYS A 379 40.66 61.96 -31.32
CA CYS A 379 42.11 62.12 -31.24
C CYS A 379 42.80 61.81 -32.58
N ARG A 380 43.75 62.66 -33.00
CA ARG A 380 44.54 62.48 -34.23
C ARG A 380 45.38 61.19 -34.25
N LEU A 381 45.71 60.65 -33.07
CA LEU A 381 46.54 59.45 -32.91
C LEU A 381 45.74 58.13 -32.79
N ASN A 382 44.40 58.17 -32.87
CA ASN A 382 43.53 57.00 -32.68
C ASN A 382 43.92 55.81 -33.57
N ASN A 383 44.16 56.04 -34.86
CA ASN A 383 44.55 54.98 -35.81
C ASN A 383 45.90 54.35 -35.48
N ILE A 384 46.81 55.06 -34.81
CA ILE A 384 48.11 54.52 -34.42
C ILE A 384 47.96 53.70 -33.15
N CYS A 385 47.29 54.25 -32.13
CA CYS A 385 47.04 53.59 -30.86
C CYS A 385 46.21 52.30 -31.00
N TRP A 386 45.09 52.36 -31.72
CA TRP A 386 44.11 51.27 -31.74
C TRP A 386 44.21 50.33 -32.95
N ASN A 387 44.87 50.71 -34.07
CA ASN A 387 45.06 49.80 -35.20
C ASN A 387 46.50 49.26 -35.30
N LYS A 388 47.53 50.10 -35.12
CA LYS A 388 48.93 49.65 -35.21
C LYS A 388 49.45 49.06 -33.91
N ASN A 389 49.21 49.72 -32.77
CA ASN A 389 49.75 49.33 -31.47
C ASN A 389 48.68 48.84 -30.48
N PHE A 390 47.69 48.09 -30.99
CA PHE A 390 46.54 47.65 -30.21
C PHE A 390 46.94 46.86 -28.94
N SER A 391 47.93 45.97 -29.05
CA SER A 391 48.38 45.12 -27.94
C SER A 391 48.92 45.92 -26.77
N ASP A 392 49.69 46.98 -27.04
CA ASP A 392 50.36 47.76 -26.02
C ASP A 392 49.40 48.78 -25.38
N CYS A 393 48.51 49.37 -26.19
CA CYS A 393 47.39 50.17 -25.67
C CYS A 393 46.47 49.35 -24.77
N LYS A 394 46.17 48.10 -25.15
CA LYS A 394 45.31 47.23 -24.34
C LYS A 394 45.97 46.89 -23.00
N LYS A 395 47.24 46.50 -23.00
CA LYS A 395 48.00 46.23 -21.75
C LYS A 395 48.01 47.43 -20.82
N ALA A 396 48.21 48.63 -21.35
CA ALA A 396 48.18 49.85 -20.54
C ALA A 396 46.78 50.14 -19.97
N PHE A 397 45.70 49.87 -20.72
CA PHE A 397 44.33 49.98 -20.20
C PHE A 397 44.04 48.92 -19.12
N ASP A 398 44.60 47.71 -19.25
CA ASP A 398 44.50 46.67 -18.23
C ASP A 398 45.23 47.09 -16.93
N GLU A 399 46.45 47.65 -17.03
CA GLU A 399 47.20 48.20 -15.87
C GLU A 399 46.46 49.36 -15.18
N MET A 400 45.79 50.23 -15.96
CA MET A 400 44.93 51.29 -15.41
C MET A 400 43.74 50.71 -14.63
N SER A 401 43.15 49.61 -15.13
CA SER A 401 42.04 48.94 -14.46
C SER A 401 42.47 48.25 -13.15
N GLU A 402 43.69 47.70 -13.09
CA GLU A 402 44.28 47.10 -11.89
C GLU A 402 44.60 48.15 -10.81
N THR A 403 45.07 49.33 -11.24
CA THR A 403 45.34 50.46 -10.34
C THR A 403 44.07 50.91 -9.62
N LEU A 404 42.94 50.96 -10.34
CA LEU A 404 41.64 51.28 -9.74
C LEU A 404 41.08 50.17 -8.86
N ASN A 405 41.33 48.89 -9.19
CA ASN A 405 40.94 47.75 -8.35
C ASN A 405 41.62 47.83 -6.97
N SER A 406 42.80 48.44 -6.89
CA SER A 406 43.55 48.65 -5.64
C SER A 406 43.08 49.88 -4.83
N ASN A 407 41.87 50.41 -5.10
CA ASN A 407 41.29 51.61 -4.48
C ASN A 407 42.11 52.91 -4.62
N LYS A 408 42.94 53.02 -5.67
CA LYS A 408 43.66 54.25 -5.99
C LYS A 408 42.99 54.98 -7.15
N LYS A 409 42.67 56.26 -6.98
CA LYS A 409 42.17 57.10 -8.08
C LYS A 409 43.26 57.24 -9.15
N LEU A 410 42.89 57.11 -10.43
CA LEU A 410 43.82 57.38 -11.52
C LEU A 410 44.07 58.87 -11.62
N CYS A 411 45.34 59.25 -11.46
CA CYS A 411 45.87 60.61 -11.63
C CYS A 411 47.05 60.53 -12.60
N GLU A 412 47.48 61.69 -13.13
CA GLU A 412 48.59 61.79 -14.10
C GLU A 412 49.90 61.17 -13.57
N GLU A 413 50.11 61.19 -12.25
CA GLU A 413 51.28 60.63 -11.57
C GLU A 413 51.29 59.08 -11.50
N ASN A 414 50.11 58.44 -11.56
CA ASN A 414 49.95 56.98 -11.45
C ASN A 414 49.56 56.34 -12.79
N MET A 415 49.91 56.98 -13.91
CA MET A 415 49.61 56.53 -15.26
C MET A 415 50.67 55.52 -15.76
N PRO A 416 50.29 54.45 -16.48
CA PRO A 416 51.27 53.56 -17.12
C PRO A 416 52.26 54.33 -17.99
N GLN A 417 53.53 53.91 -17.96
CA GLN A 417 54.63 54.57 -18.68
C GLN A 417 54.33 54.71 -20.19
N TYR A 418 53.64 53.73 -20.78
CA TYR A 418 53.22 53.76 -22.18
C TYR A 418 52.23 54.90 -22.50
N ILE A 419 51.25 55.13 -21.64
CA ILE A 419 50.23 56.19 -21.85
C ILE A 419 50.79 57.57 -21.49
N SER A 420 51.67 57.64 -20.49
CA SER A 420 52.39 58.86 -20.11
C SER A 420 53.28 59.39 -21.25
N GLY A 421 53.90 58.50 -22.04
CA GLY A 421 54.73 58.86 -23.19
C GLY A 421 53.99 59.11 -24.51
N CYS A 422 52.79 58.55 -24.69
CA CYS A 422 52.09 58.56 -25.98
C CYS A 422 50.77 59.36 -26.01
N CYS A 423 50.08 59.51 -24.89
CA CYS A 423 48.76 60.15 -24.86
C CYS A 423 48.86 61.67 -24.66
N ILE A 424 48.22 62.43 -25.55
CA ILE A 424 48.15 63.91 -25.48
C ILE A 424 47.03 64.38 -24.53
N LYS A 425 46.04 63.50 -24.26
CA LYS A 425 44.82 63.81 -23.47
C LYS A 425 44.78 63.03 -22.14
N GLN A 426 45.87 63.06 -21.38
CA GLN A 426 46.02 62.24 -20.17
C GLN A 426 44.94 62.53 -19.12
N LYS A 427 44.71 63.80 -18.80
CA LYS A 427 43.68 64.23 -17.83
C LYS A 427 42.26 63.83 -18.21
N GLN A 428 41.89 64.03 -19.47
CA GLN A 428 40.55 63.64 -19.97
C GLN A 428 40.38 62.13 -19.98
N LEU A 429 41.45 61.39 -20.27
CA LEU A 429 41.44 59.93 -20.23
C LEU A 429 41.27 59.41 -18.81
N SER A 430 42.01 59.92 -17.83
CA SER A 430 41.88 59.48 -16.43
C SER A 430 40.51 59.82 -15.83
N ASP A 431 39.95 60.99 -16.14
CA ASP A 431 38.61 61.38 -15.65
C ASP A 431 37.48 60.54 -16.28
N SER A 432 37.52 60.27 -17.59
CA SER A 432 36.58 59.37 -18.27
C SER A 432 36.73 57.92 -17.78
N PHE A 433 37.96 57.47 -17.52
CA PHE A 433 38.21 56.13 -16.99
C PHE A 433 37.69 55.99 -15.55
N ASN A 434 37.94 56.96 -14.67
CA ASN A 434 37.45 56.97 -13.28
C ASN A 434 35.91 56.98 -13.19
N SER A 435 35.24 57.76 -14.04
CA SER A 435 33.77 57.87 -14.05
C SER A 435 33.09 56.60 -14.59
N ASN A 436 33.59 56.05 -15.70
CA ASN A 436 33.05 54.83 -16.29
C ASN A 436 33.43 53.55 -15.50
N TYR A 437 34.49 53.59 -14.71
CA TYR A 437 34.95 52.43 -13.95
C TYR A 437 33.99 52.01 -12.83
N LEU A 438 33.30 52.95 -12.16
CA LEU A 438 32.34 52.62 -11.11
C LEU A 438 31.19 51.75 -11.63
N GLY A 439 30.64 52.10 -12.81
CA GLY A 439 29.60 51.30 -13.47
C GLY A 439 30.11 49.93 -13.94
N PHE A 440 31.37 49.88 -14.41
CA PHE A 440 32.02 48.63 -14.81
C PHE A 440 32.28 47.68 -13.61
N ALA A 441 32.83 48.20 -12.51
CA ALA A 441 33.10 47.44 -11.29
C ALA A 441 31.81 46.88 -10.68
N TYR A 442 30.73 47.67 -10.67
CA TYR A 442 29.42 47.22 -10.20
C TYR A 442 28.85 46.09 -11.06
N SER A 443 28.93 46.22 -12.39
CA SER A 443 28.44 45.19 -13.32
C SER A 443 29.23 43.89 -13.23
N ARG A 444 30.57 43.98 -13.06
CA ARG A 444 31.43 42.80 -12.88
C ARG A 444 31.17 42.09 -11.56
N TYR A 445 31.03 42.85 -10.47
CA TYR A 445 30.71 42.30 -9.15
C TYR A 445 29.34 41.59 -9.14
N ALA A 446 28.36 42.16 -9.84
CA ALA A 446 27.05 41.52 -10.03
C ALA A 446 27.19 40.19 -10.79
N GLY A 447 27.97 40.16 -11.88
CA GLY A 447 28.25 38.93 -12.64
C GLY A 447 28.90 37.83 -11.81
N ASP A 448 29.95 38.15 -11.06
CA ASP A 448 30.67 37.18 -10.21
C ASP A 448 29.77 36.64 -9.07
N LYS A 449 28.87 37.47 -8.55
CA LYS A 449 27.93 37.04 -7.50
C LYS A 449 26.85 36.11 -8.05
N ILE A 450 26.35 36.36 -9.26
CA ILE A 450 25.40 35.46 -9.96
C ILE A 450 26.02 34.08 -10.18
N GLU A 451 27.29 34.03 -10.61
CA GLU A 451 27.99 32.76 -10.81
C GLU A 451 28.20 32.02 -9.49
N LYS A 452 28.43 32.74 -8.38
CA LYS A 452 28.47 32.14 -7.03
C LYS A 452 27.11 31.59 -6.59
N ILE A 453 26.00 32.28 -6.87
CA ILE A 453 24.65 31.75 -6.57
C ILE A 453 24.40 30.49 -7.41
N ARG A 454 24.85 30.47 -8.67
CA ARG A 454 24.82 29.26 -9.51
C ARG A 454 25.64 28.11 -8.92
N GLN A 455 26.84 28.35 -8.38
CA GLN A 455 27.68 27.31 -7.79
C GLN A 455 27.10 26.71 -6.49
N LEU A 456 26.30 27.47 -5.73
CA LEU A 456 25.62 27.00 -4.51
C LEU A 456 24.43 26.05 -4.76
N THR A 457 24.14 25.71 -6.02
CA THR A 457 23.07 24.75 -6.40
C THR A 457 23.24 23.36 -5.80
N GLY A 458 24.45 22.95 -5.42
CA GLY A 458 24.71 21.65 -4.78
C GLY A 458 23.99 21.46 -3.44
N GLU A 459 23.88 22.52 -2.62
CA GLU A 459 23.22 22.45 -1.30
C GLU A 459 21.68 22.46 -1.43
N GLN A 460 21.15 23.03 -2.50
CA GLN A 460 19.70 23.04 -2.80
C GLN A 460 19.17 21.65 -3.21
N PHE A 461 20.03 20.75 -3.71
CA PHE A 461 19.69 19.33 -3.89
C PHE A 461 19.58 18.56 -2.57
N GLY A 462 20.22 19.05 -1.50
CA GLY A 462 20.03 18.53 -0.15
C GLY A 462 18.57 18.66 0.30
N SER A 463 17.89 19.74 -0.11
CA SER A 463 16.47 19.97 0.14
C SER A 463 15.56 18.99 -0.61
N VAL A 464 15.96 18.54 -1.82
CA VAL A 464 15.27 17.45 -2.53
C VAL A 464 15.43 16.13 -1.78
N GLY A 465 16.62 15.87 -1.23
CA GLY A 465 16.85 14.74 -0.34
C GLY A 465 15.99 14.80 0.93
N ALA A 466 15.84 15.99 1.53
CA ALA A 466 14.98 16.22 2.69
C ALA A 466 13.49 16.03 2.36
N LEU A 467 13.00 16.56 1.22
CA LEU A 467 11.64 16.34 0.73
C LEU A 467 11.36 14.85 0.52
N LEU A 468 12.28 14.12 -0.12
CA LEU A 468 12.15 12.67 -0.31
C LEU A 468 12.17 11.90 1.01
N SER A 469 12.98 12.36 1.98
CA SER A 469 13.02 11.79 3.33
C SER A 469 11.72 12.04 4.08
N GLU A 470 11.15 13.23 4.00
CA GLU A 470 9.89 13.60 4.66
C GLU A 470 8.70 12.86 4.04
N ILE A 471 8.65 12.74 2.71
CA ILE A 471 7.72 11.87 2.01
C ILE A 471 7.82 10.44 2.56
N SER A 472 9.04 9.92 2.73
CA SER A 472 9.26 8.56 3.25
C SER A 472 8.77 8.39 4.69
N VAL A 473 8.95 9.40 5.55
CA VAL A 473 8.47 9.41 6.94
C VAL A 473 6.94 9.55 6.98
N GLU A 474 6.34 10.46 6.22
CA GLU A 474 4.88 10.65 6.15
C GLU A 474 4.16 9.37 5.65
N PHE A 475 4.79 8.62 4.74
CA PHE A 475 4.31 7.29 4.34
C PHE A 475 4.44 6.23 5.44
N ALA A 476 5.49 6.26 6.25
CA ALA A 476 5.63 5.38 7.41
C ALA A 476 4.57 5.70 8.49
N ASP A 477 4.10 6.94 8.52
CA ASP A 477 3.29 7.52 9.58
C ASP A 477 1.76 7.50 9.34
N GLY A 478 1.26 6.72 8.37
CA GLY A 478 -0.15 6.32 8.34
C GLY A 478 -1.09 7.25 7.58
N ILE A 479 -0.77 7.55 6.31
CA ILE A 479 -1.78 8.02 5.34
C ILE A 479 -2.73 6.86 5.04
N TYR A 480 -4.03 7.05 5.29
CA TYR A 480 -5.05 6.06 4.94
C TYR A 480 -5.64 6.39 3.58
N PHE A 481 -5.53 5.45 2.63
CA PHE A 481 -6.16 5.57 1.32
C PHE A 481 -7.60 5.07 1.39
N ASP A 482 -8.55 5.92 0.98
CA ASP A 482 -9.97 5.58 0.94
C ASP A 482 -10.35 5.17 -0.50
N GLU A 483 -10.12 3.90 -0.81
CA GLU A 483 -10.37 3.34 -2.15
C GLU A 483 -11.85 3.34 -2.50
N GLY A 484 -12.74 3.13 -1.52
CA GLY A 484 -14.18 3.13 -1.75
C GLY A 484 -14.72 4.49 -2.18
N ILE A 485 -14.18 5.59 -1.66
CA ILE A 485 -14.51 6.95 -2.13
C ILE A 485 -13.87 7.21 -3.50
N SER A 486 -12.61 6.77 -3.69
CA SER A 486 -11.88 6.98 -4.94
C SER A 486 -12.57 6.32 -6.14
N GLU A 487 -13.04 5.08 -5.99
CA GLU A 487 -13.80 4.36 -7.04
C GLU A 487 -15.14 5.03 -7.33
N LYS A 488 -15.88 5.45 -6.29
CA LYS A 488 -17.15 6.17 -6.48
C LYS A 488 -16.98 7.48 -7.23
N ILE A 489 -15.90 8.21 -6.96
CA ILE A 489 -15.58 9.45 -7.67
C ILE A 489 -15.24 9.15 -9.14
N ASP A 490 -14.44 8.11 -9.41
CA ASP A 490 -14.09 7.73 -10.77
C ASP A 490 -15.34 7.29 -11.57
N GLU A 491 -16.23 6.50 -10.96
CA GLU A 491 -17.52 6.13 -11.54
C GLU A 491 -18.42 7.35 -11.80
N ALA A 492 -18.50 8.30 -10.85
CA ALA A 492 -19.30 9.50 -11.01
C ALA A 492 -18.76 10.43 -12.11
N LEU A 493 -17.44 10.58 -12.22
CA LEU A 493 -16.79 11.34 -13.29
C LEU A 493 -17.10 10.76 -14.68
N ILE A 494 -17.10 9.42 -14.79
CA ILE A 494 -17.44 8.73 -16.04
C ILE A 494 -18.94 8.88 -16.35
N ASN A 495 -19.82 8.67 -15.38
CA ASN A 495 -21.26 8.66 -15.60
C ASN A 495 -21.85 10.04 -15.88
N GLU A 496 -21.43 11.07 -15.14
CA GLU A 496 -22.03 12.41 -15.23
C GLU A 496 -21.32 13.32 -16.22
N TYR A 497 -19.99 13.19 -16.34
CA TYR A 497 -19.18 14.08 -17.18
C TYR A 497 -18.56 13.39 -18.39
N SER A 498 -18.65 12.06 -18.52
CA SER A 498 -17.99 11.27 -19.57
C SER A 498 -16.48 11.53 -19.64
N VAL A 499 -15.86 11.83 -18.50
CA VAL A 499 -14.43 12.11 -18.38
C VAL A 499 -13.80 10.96 -17.60
N LYS A 500 -12.80 10.32 -18.22
CA LYS A 500 -11.99 9.32 -17.54
C LYS A 500 -10.80 10.02 -16.87
N ALA A 501 -10.71 9.93 -15.55
CA ALA A 501 -9.53 10.41 -14.84
C ALA A 501 -8.34 9.47 -15.10
N GLU A 502 -7.13 10.03 -15.15
CA GLU A 502 -5.90 9.23 -15.18
C GLU A 502 -5.64 8.60 -13.81
N SER A 503 -5.95 9.36 -12.76
CA SER A 503 -5.94 8.87 -11.38
C SER A 503 -6.84 9.72 -10.49
N VAL A 504 -7.55 9.05 -9.58
CA VAL A 504 -8.23 9.65 -8.44
C VAL A 504 -7.62 9.06 -7.19
N SER A 505 -7.13 9.90 -6.28
CA SER A 505 -6.64 9.48 -4.98
C SER A 505 -7.35 10.24 -3.87
N CYS A 506 -8.08 9.50 -3.02
CA CYS A 506 -8.62 10.01 -1.77
C CYS A 506 -7.74 9.57 -0.61
N THR A 507 -7.24 10.54 0.14
CA THR A 507 -6.36 10.32 1.30
C THR A 507 -6.99 10.91 2.55
N ARG A 508 -6.82 10.24 3.68
CA ARG A 508 -7.12 10.78 4.99
C ARG A 508 -5.83 10.97 5.77
N ASP A 509 -5.65 12.17 6.30
CA ASP A 509 -4.54 12.48 7.20
C ASP A 509 -4.72 11.78 8.56
N LYS A 510 -3.69 11.79 9.42
CA LYS A 510 -3.72 11.24 10.79
C LYS A 510 -4.90 11.76 11.62
N SER A 511 -5.28 13.02 11.40
CA SER A 511 -6.40 13.69 12.06
C SER A 511 -7.77 13.34 11.45
N GLY A 512 -7.81 12.49 10.43
CA GLY A 512 -9.02 12.03 9.74
C GLY A 512 -9.49 12.93 8.60
N HIS A 513 -8.79 14.04 8.34
CA HIS A 513 -9.18 15.03 7.33
C HIS A 513 -9.06 14.50 5.91
N LEU A 514 -10.11 14.70 5.12
CA LEU A 514 -10.17 14.19 3.75
C LEU A 514 -9.46 15.14 2.76
N LYS A 515 -8.61 14.57 1.91
CA LYS A 515 -8.02 15.23 0.74
C LYS A 515 -8.23 14.38 -0.50
N ILE A 516 -8.65 15.01 -1.59
CA ILE A 516 -8.97 14.37 -2.86
C ILE A 516 -8.10 15.02 -3.94
N ASP A 517 -7.29 14.23 -4.62
CA ASP A 517 -6.49 14.66 -5.76
C ASP A 517 -6.93 13.91 -7.02
N ILE A 518 -7.28 14.65 -8.07
CA ILE A 518 -7.80 14.14 -9.34
C ILE A 518 -6.89 14.61 -10.47
N LEU A 519 -6.37 13.66 -11.25
CA LEU A 519 -5.52 13.94 -12.40
C LEU A 519 -6.30 13.67 -13.69
N LEU A 520 -6.42 14.70 -14.53
CA LEU A 520 -7.12 14.65 -15.81
C LEU A 520 -6.15 14.95 -16.96
N ASN A 521 -6.19 14.17 -18.04
CA ASN A 521 -5.37 14.43 -19.23
C ASN A 521 -5.96 15.51 -20.15
N GLU A 522 -7.29 15.67 -20.15
CA GLU A 522 -7.98 16.62 -21.00
C GLU A 522 -8.87 17.55 -20.19
N LYS A 523 -9.05 18.78 -20.71
CA LYS A 523 -9.98 19.73 -20.10
C LYS A 523 -11.42 19.28 -20.38
N PRO A 524 -12.24 19.08 -19.34
CA PRO A 524 -13.64 18.73 -19.52
C PRO A 524 -14.39 19.87 -20.22
N LYS A 525 -15.19 19.54 -21.25
CA LYS A 525 -15.88 20.50 -22.12
C LYS A 525 -17.06 21.21 -21.45
N LYS A 526 -17.65 20.62 -20.40
CA LYS A 526 -18.74 21.17 -19.60
C LYS A 526 -18.54 20.76 -18.15
N LEU A 527 -17.88 21.61 -17.37
CA LEU A 527 -17.76 21.39 -15.93
C LEU A 527 -18.20 22.68 -15.24
N ASN A 528 -19.40 22.65 -14.67
CA ASN A 528 -19.92 23.72 -13.84
C ASN A 528 -19.35 23.54 -12.43
N GLU A 529 -18.59 24.52 -11.94
CA GLU A 529 -17.83 24.41 -10.68
C GLU A 529 -18.73 24.10 -9.48
N GLN A 530 -19.96 24.64 -9.47
CA GLN A 530 -20.93 24.45 -8.39
C GLN A 530 -21.55 23.04 -8.39
N GLU A 531 -21.92 22.53 -9.56
CA GLU A 531 -22.49 21.18 -9.70
C GLU A 531 -21.46 20.13 -9.29
N PHE A 532 -20.22 20.30 -9.77
CA PHE A 532 -19.11 19.44 -9.41
C PHE A 532 -18.84 19.44 -7.91
N HIS A 533 -18.79 20.63 -7.29
CA HIS A 533 -18.59 20.74 -5.85
C HIS A 533 -19.71 20.03 -5.07
N SER A 534 -20.97 20.23 -5.44
CA SER A 534 -22.12 19.58 -4.80
C SER A 534 -22.14 18.05 -4.96
N LEU A 535 -21.71 17.54 -6.12
CA LEU A 535 -21.58 16.11 -6.38
C LEU A 535 -20.51 15.50 -5.46
N MET A 536 -19.34 16.14 -5.38
CA MET A 536 -18.24 15.65 -4.56
C MET A 536 -18.58 15.66 -3.07
N GLU A 537 -19.28 16.68 -2.56
CA GLU A 537 -19.77 16.69 -1.18
C GLU A 537 -20.77 15.55 -0.92
N GLY A 538 -21.65 15.26 -1.88
CA GLY A 538 -22.62 14.15 -1.80
C GLY A 538 -21.96 12.76 -1.78
N LEU A 539 -20.92 12.56 -2.60
CA LEU A 539 -20.19 11.29 -2.68
C LEU A 539 -19.30 11.04 -1.45
N CYS A 540 -18.67 12.10 -0.94
CA CYS A 540 -17.74 12.02 0.19
C CYS A 540 -18.43 12.08 1.56
N LEU A 541 -19.70 12.52 1.61
CA LEU A 541 -20.45 12.78 2.85
C LEU A 541 -19.78 13.80 3.79
N THR A 542 -18.93 14.66 3.23
CA THR A 542 -18.16 15.68 3.96
C THR A 542 -18.22 16.99 3.19
N LYS A 543 -18.25 18.11 3.91
CA LYS A 543 -18.16 19.44 3.27
C LYS A 543 -16.75 19.68 2.75
N LEU A 544 -16.64 20.12 1.50
CA LEU A 544 -15.37 20.31 0.82
C LEU A 544 -15.07 21.80 0.62
N SER A 545 -13.80 22.14 0.61
CA SER A 545 -13.31 23.45 0.17
C SER A 545 -13.48 23.61 -1.35
N ARG A 546 -13.27 24.84 -1.84
CA ARG A 546 -13.32 25.10 -3.28
C ARG A 546 -12.18 24.35 -3.99
N PRO A 547 -12.42 23.79 -5.19
CA PRO A 547 -11.40 23.06 -5.92
C PRO A 547 -10.24 23.95 -6.31
N ILE A 548 -9.02 23.54 -5.97
CA ILE A 548 -7.79 24.18 -6.43
C ILE A 548 -7.37 23.47 -7.71
N VAL A 549 -7.31 24.21 -8.82
CA VAL A 549 -6.96 23.66 -10.13
C VAL A 549 -5.54 24.08 -10.50
N SER A 550 -4.64 23.10 -10.62
CA SER A 550 -3.30 23.28 -11.19
C SER A 550 -3.27 22.77 -12.62
N LYS A 551 -2.69 23.53 -13.55
CA LYS A 551 -2.58 23.16 -14.96
C LYS A 551 -1.12 22.99 -15.35
N ASN A 552 -0.77 21.80 -15.79
CA ASN A 552 0.47 21.52 -16.50
C ASN A 552 0.17 21.34 -18.00
N GLU A 553 1.18 21.42 -18.87
CA GLU A 553 1.02 21.39 -20.34
C GLU A 553 0.24 20.16 -20.87
N LYS A 554 0.27 19.04 -20.14
CA LYS A 554 -0.36 17.76 -20.54
C LYS A 554 -1.36 17.20 -19.53
N SER A 555 -1.53 17.84 -18.37
CA SER A 555 -2.39 17.31 -17.31
C SER A 555 -2.96 18.42 -16.44
N ILE A 556 -4.20 18.24 -15.99
CA ILE A 556 -4.90 19.12 -15.07
C ILE A 556 -5.05 18.36 -13.76
N THR A 557 -4.53 18.93 -12.68
CA THR A 557 -4.71 18.39 -11.32
C THR A 557 -5.75 19.22 -10.59
N VAL A 558 -6.80 18.57 -10.10
CA VAL A 558 -7.83 19.19 -9.26
C VAL A 558 -7.69 18.63 -7.85
N THR A 559 -7.44 19.51 -6.89
CA THR A 559 -7.32 19.15 -5.47
C THR A 559 -8.50 19.74 -4.69
N LEU A 560 -9.20 18.89 -3.94
CA LEU A 560 -10.22 19.28 -2.97
C LEU A 560 -9.78 18.85 -1.57
N CYS A 561 -10.07 19.66 -0.57
CA CYS A 561 -9.80 19.33 0.83
C CYS A 561 -11.08 19.45 1.63
N GLU A 562 -11.12 18.84 2.80
CA GLU A 562 -12.19 19.08 3.77
C GLU A 562 -12.28 20.57 4.12
N GLN A 563 -13.51 21.08 4.27
CA GLN A 563 -13.75 22.48 4.55
C GLN A 563 -13.16 22.86 5.91
N THR A 564 -12.30 23.89 5.93
CA THR A 564 -11.71 24.43 7.15
C THR A 564 -12.69 25.31 7.92
N LEU A 565 -12.49 25.41 9.25
CA LEU A 565 -13.32 26.24 10.14
C LEU A 565 -13.28 27.73 9.77
N TYR A 566 -12.13 28.20 9.29
CA TYR A 566 -11.90 29.59 8.93
C TYR A 566 -11.61 29.71 7.44
N ARG A 567 -12.20 30.74 6.82
CA ARG A 567 -11.91 31.14 5.44
C ARG A 567 -11.02 32.37 5.47
N VAL A 568 -9.92 32.33 4.71
CA VAL A 568 -9.00 33.47 4.59
C VAL A 568 -9.35 34.28 3.34
N GLU A 569 -9.53 35.58 3.54
CA GLU A 569 -9.63 36.57 2.47
C GLU A 569 -8.40 37.49 2.60
N ALA A 570 -7.54 37.46 1.59
CA ALA A 570 -6.26 38.15 1.59
C ALA A 570 -6.23 39.23 0.52
N SER A 571 -5.59 40.35 0.84
CA SER A 571 -5.32 41.46 -0.08
C SER A 571 -3.94 42.02 0.25
N ALA A 572 -3.25 42.53 -0.77
CA ALA A 572 -1.89 43.03 -0.61
C ALA A 572 -1.70 44.33 -1.40
N SER A 573 -0.83 45.18 -0.88
CA SER A 573 -0.43 46.44 -1.48
C SER A 573 1.10 46.54 -1.42
N ARG A 574 1.71 47.18 -2.42
CA ARG A 574 3.15 47.36 -2.53
C ARG A 574 3.47 48.81 -2.80
N THR A 575 4.54 49.33 -2.21
CA THR A 575 4.98 50.71 -2.40
C THR A 575 6.50 50.75 -2.54
N SER A 576 7.02 51.42 -3.57
CA SER A 576 8.45 51.58 -3.77
C SER A 576 9.01 52.74 -2.95
N ALA A 577 10.29 52.64 -2.59
CA ALA A 577 11.00 53.75 -1.96
C ALA A 577 11.25 54.87 -2.99
N TYR A 578 11.05 56.12 -2.58
CA TYR A 578 11.37 57.33 -3.37
C TYR A 578 10.68 57.45 -4.75
N GLY A 579 9.56 56.76 -4.97
CA GLY A 579 8.84 56.80 -6.26
C GLY A 579 9.54 56.05 -7.39
N ASP A 580 10.46 55.14 -7.05
CA ASP A 580 11.19 54.34 -8.02
C ASP A 580 10.26 53.33 -8.73
N SER A 581 10.60 52.91 -9.95
CA SER A 581 9.74 52.02 -10.75
C SER A 581 9.65 50.59 -10.20
N LEU A 582 10.63 50.21 -9.38
CA LEU A 582 10.80 48.85 -8.85
C LEU A 582 10.85 48.90 -7.32
N CYS A 583 10.16 47.96 -6.68
CA CYS A 583 10.13 47.81 -5.23
C CYS A 583 11.01 46.63 -4.81
N GLY A 584 11.83 46.84 -3.78
CA GLY A 584 12.68 45.80 -3.18
C GLY A 584 11.90 44.78 -2.34
N ASP A 585 10.62 45.03 -2.05
CA ASP A 585 9.78 44.12 -1.29
C ASP A 585 8.92 43.24 -2.21
N SER A 586 8.84 41.96 -1.88
CA SER A 586 8.04 40.97 -2.58
C SER A 586 7.24 40.14 -1.61
N TYR A 587 6.08 39.67 -2.08
CA TYR A 587 5.22 38.79 -1.32
C TYR A 587 4.63 37.73 -2.25
N GLU A 588 4.31 36.57 -1.68
CA GLU A 588 3.59 35.49 -2.37
C GLU A 588 2.63 34.84 -1.36
N GLY A 589 1.36 34.65 -1.73
CA GLY A 589 0.33 34.06 -0.88
C GLY A 589 -0.37 32.90 -1.56
N PHE A 590 -0.42 31.74 -0.93
CA PHE A 590 -0.97 30.52 -1.53
C PHE A 590 -1.58 29.57 -0.50
N TYR A 591 -2.43 28.66 -0.97
CA TYR A 591 -2.90 27.53 -0.19
C TYR A 591 -1.95 26.33 -0.36
N ASP A 592 -1.62 25.66 0.74
CA ASP A 592 -0.72 24.49 0.79
C ASP A 592 -1.38 23.18 0.34
N GLY A 593 -2.69 23.18 0.09
CA GLY A 593 -3.44 21.96 -0.26
C GLY A 593 -3.61 20.98 0.91
N LYS A 594 -3.38 21.43 2.15
CA LYS A 594 -3.80 20.80 3.42
C LYS A 594 -4.87 21.65 4.14
N GLY A 595 -5.22 22.81 3.57
CA GLY A 595 -6.23 23.74 4.09
C GLY A 595 -5.65 24.99 4.73
N ASN A 596 -4.31 25.12 4.82
CA ASN A 596 -3.67 26.31 5.36
C ASN A 596 -3.42 27.34 4.26
N TYR A 597 -3.51 28.62 4.63
CA TYR A 597 -3.13 29.73 3.77
C TYR A 597 -1.81 30.33 4.27
N THR A 598 -0.78 30.28 3.43
CA THR A 598 0.57 30.72 3.77
C THR A 598 0.89 32.00 3.01
N VAL A 599 1.50 32.96 3.71
CA VAL A 599 2.00 34.20 3.13
C VAL A 599 3.50 34.29 3.38
N VAL A 600 4.25 34.48 2.30
CA VAL A 600 5.69 34.70 2.32
C VAL A 600 5.94 36.17 2.00
N LEU A 601 6.78 36.83 2.81
CA LEU A 601 7.21 38.21 2.63
C LEU A 601 8.74 38.24 2.60
N SER A 602 9.31 38.99 1.67
CA SER A 602 10.76 39.15 1.52
C SER A 602 11.10 40.62 1.30
N ASP A 603 12.04 41.13 2.10
CA ASP A 603 12.65 42.45 1.94
C ASP A 603 14.03 42.26 1.30
N GLY A 604 14.21 42.84 0.12
CA GLY A 604 15.45 42.82 -0.62
C GLY A 604 16.40 43.92 -0.13
N MET A 605 17.50 43.53 0.51
CA MET A 605 18.54 44.48 0.93
C MET A 605 19.13 45.24 -0.28
N GLY A 606 18.88 46.55 -0.37
CA GLY A 606 19.46 47.45 -1.38
C GLY A 606 18.44 48.38 -2.04
N THR A 607 18.77 48.92 -3.20
CA THR A 607 17.88 49.79 -3.99
C THR A 607 17.86 49.38 -5.46
N GLY A 608 16.71 49.58 -6.12
CA GLY A 608 16.52 49.34 -7.55
C GLY A 608 16.36 47.86 -7.92
N LEU A 609 16.62 47.55 -9.20
CA LEU A 609 16.35 46.24 -9.84
C LEU A 609 16.95 45.05 -9.07
N ARG A 610 18.11 45.22 -8.46
CA ARG A 610 18.79 44.14 -7.72
C ARG A 610 18.00 43.68 -6.50
N ALA A 611 17.58 44.62 -5.66
CA ALA A 611 16.78 44.32 -4.48
C ALA A 611 15.44 43.66 -4.86
N ALA A 612 14.83 44.15 -5.94
CA ALA A 612 13.59 43.58 -6.47
C ALA A 612 13.76 42.13 -6.95
N VAL A 613 14.84 41.82 -7.68
CA VAL A 613 15.11 40.46 -8.17
C VAL A 613 15.43 39.51 -7.02
N ASP A 614 16.31 39.90 -6.08
CA ASP A 614 16.71 39.04 -4.95
C ASP A 614 15.50 38.72 -4.05
N SER A 615 14.68 39.73 -3.74
CA SER A 615 13.45 39.58 -2.95
C SER A 615 12.40 38.73 -3.67
N SER A 616 12.15 39.00 -4.96
CA SER A 616 11.17 38.23 -5.74
C SER A 616 11.58 36.78 -5.87
N LEU A 617 12.86 36.50 -6.11
CA LEU A 617 13.36 35.13 -6.22
C LEU A 617 13.18 34.37 -4.91
N THR A 618 13.51 35.00 -3.78
CA THR A 618 13.37 34.42 -2.44
C THR A 618 11.92 34.11 -2.13
N ALA A 619 11.00 35.07 -2.31
CA ALA A 619 9.59 34.88 -2.03
C ALA A 619 8.98 33.75 -2.88
N VAL A 620 9.27 33.73 -4.19
CA VAL A 620 8.74 32.70 -5.10
C VAL A 620 9.32 31.33 -4.80
N MET A 621 10.63 31.20 -4.57
CA MET A 621 11.25 29.90 -4.27
C MET A 621 10.73 29.32 -2.95
N THR A 622 10.67 30.12 -1.89
CA THR A 622 10.13 29.67 -0.60
C THR A 622 8.68 29.23 -0.73
N ALA A 623 7.85 29.99 -1.45
CA ALA A 623 6.47 29.62 -1.70
C ALA A 623 6.33 28.30 -2.48
N ARG A 624 7.20 28.06 -3.47
CA ARG A 624 7.18 26.83 -4.28
C ARG A 624 7.57 25.61 -3.46
N LEU A 625 8.60 25.72 -2.62
CA LEU A 625 9.02 24.64 -1.72
C LEU A 625 7.93 24.31 -0.70
N LEU A 626 7.35 25.33 -0.06
CA LEU A 626 6.24 25.15 0.89
C LEU A 626 4.96 24.59 0.24
N LYS A 627 4.76 24.82 -1.06
CA LYS A 627 3.62 24.24 -1.80
C LYS A 627 3.84 22.76 -2.17
N SER A 628 5.09 22.32 -2.29
CA SER A 628 5.42 20.94 -2.65
C SER A 628 5.38 19.95 -1.49
N GLY A 629 5.37 20.44 -0.25
CA GLY A 629 5.39 19.64 0.98
C GLY A 629 6.28 20.30 2.00
#